data_AF-A0A7T1HZC5-F1
#
_entry.id   AF-A0A7T1HZC5-F1
#
_cell.length_a   1.000
_cell.length_b   1.000
_cell.length_c   1.000
_cell.angle_alpha   90.00
_cell.angle_beta   90.00
_cell.angle_gamma   90.00
#
_symmetry.space_group_name_H-M   'P 1'
#
loop_
_entity.id
_entity.type
_entity.pdbx_description
1 polymer ?
#
loop_
_entity_poly.entity_id
_entity_poly.type
_entity_poly.pdbx_seq_one_letter_code
_entity_poly.pdbx_strand_id
1 'polypeptide(L)'
;MLAHHSLLLLAALLPLQAVAQPLGLVECRHLRERRNQLAAEAMQAEIALVQATRMDICPQQERLAERANAQVQASTADQPSALAHPVAKVDPVVKADPVAQAVPSAQPESVDFDYTAYLECRRQAEERLQRSRTILYTNQRGFTFYTVNGARFAREADGLQLRLSASCDREGGS
;
A
#
# COMPACT_ATOMS: atom_id res chain seq x y z
N MET A 1 57.14 19.11 44.81
CA MET A 1 56.91 18.68 43.42
C MET A 1 56.32 17.28 43.44
N LEU A 2 55.00 17.15 43.34
CA LEU A 2 54.35 15.83 43.23
C LEU A 2 53.13 15.92 42.31
N ALA A 3 53.16 15.04 41.31
CA ALA A 3 52.04 14.33 40.69
C ALA A 3 50.93 15.14 40.00
N HIS A 4 50.97 15.18 38.66
CA HIS A 4 49.79 15.34 37.79
C HIS A 4 49.85 14.29 36.68
N HIS A 5 49.76 13.01 37.04
CA HIS A 5 49.43 11.93 36.12
C HIS A 5 48.35 11.08 36.80
N SER A 6 47.29 10.80 36.05
CA SER A 6 46.14 9.92 36.33
C SER A 6 44.83 10.68 36.43
N LEU A 7 44.11 10.78 35.31
CA LEU A 7 42.70 10.35 35.23
C LEU A 7 42.19 10.43 33.77
N LEU A 8 42.80 9.64 32.87
CA LEU A 8 42.14 9.22 31.63
C LEU A 8 41.46 7.88 31.91
N LEU A 9 40.33 7.91 32.60
CA LEU A 9 39.47 6.73 32.83
C LEU A 9 38.06 7.19 33.22
N LEU A 10 37.36 7.78 32.26
CA LEU A 10 35.95 8.19 32.40
C LEU A 10 35.17 7.84 31.12
N ALA A 11 35.42 6.64 30.57
CA ALA A 11 34.85 6.18 29.30
C ALA A 11 33.99 4.89 29.41
N ALA A 12 33.50 4.51 30.59
CA ALA A 12 32.81 3.21 30.75
C ALA A 12 31.53 3.23 31.60
N LEU A 13 30.79 4.35 31.60
CA LEU A 13 29.46 4.40 32.20
C LEU A 13 28.47 5.04 31.21
N LEU A 14 28.27 4.42 30.05
CA LEU A 14 27.00 4.60 29.34
C LEU A 14 25.95 3.75 30.06
N PRO A 15 24.90 4.33 30.67
CA PRO A 15 23.81 3.54 31.18
C PRO A 15 23.12 2.86 30.00
N LEU A 16 23.01 1.54 30.08
CA LEU A 16 22.11 0.74 29.26
C LEU A 16 20.68 1.15 29.65
N GLN A 17 20.19 2.25 29.08
CA GLN A 17 18.80 2.66 29.25
C GLN A 17 17.94 1.70 28.43
N ALA A 18 17.52 0.61 29.08
CA ALA A 18 16.39 -0.17 28.62
C ALA A 18 15.20 0.78 28.54
N VAL A 19 14.81 1.13 27.32
CA VAL A 19 13.64 1.97 27.06
C VAL A 19 12.43 1.17 27.54
N ALA A 20 11.98 1.43 28.77
CA ALA A 20 10.74 0.89 29.28
C ALA A 20 9.60 1.54 28.47
N GLN A 21 9.20 0.90 27.37
CA GLN A 21 8.01 1.33 26.64
C GLN A 21 6.80 1.14 27.58
N PRO A 22 5.91 2.14 27.71
CA PRO A 22 4.72 1.97 28.52
C PRO A 22 3.90 0.81 27.93
N LEU A 23 3.50 -0.13 28.79
CA LEU A 23 2.81 -1.37 28.40
C LEU A 23 1.58 -1.10 27.51
N GLY A 24 0.87 0.02 27.74
CA GLY A 24 -0.26 0.45 26.91
C GLY A 24 0.08 0.77 25.45
N LEU A 25 1.23 1.41 25.18
CA LEU A 25 1.63 1.71 23.79
C LEU A 25 2.01 0.46 23.00
N VAL A 26 2.59 -0.54 23.66
CA VAL A 26 2.94 -1.84 23.04
C VAL A 26 1.66 -2.62 22.70
N GLU A 27 0.68 -2.64 23.61
CA GLU A 27 -0.61 -3.27 23.37
C GLU A 27 -1.37 -2.60 22.21
N CYS A 28 -1.42 -1.26 22.20
CA CYS A 28 -2.04 -0.49 21.12
C CYS A 28 -1.36 -0.72 19.76
N ARG A 29 -0.03 -0.87 19.74
CA ARG A 29 0.71 -1.22 18.52
C ARG A 29 0.28 -2.59 18.00
N HIS A 30 0.28 -3.61 18.86
CA HIS A 30 -0.11 -4.97 18.46
C HIS A 30 -1.57 -5.06 17.99
N LEU A 31 -2.50 -4.38 18.67
CA LEU A 31 -3.89 -4.32 18.23
C LEU A 31 -4.01 -3.68 16.84
N ARG A 32 -3.24 -2.62 16.58
CA ARG A 32 -3.23 -1.91 15.29
C ARG A 32 -2.63 -2.76 14.17
N GLU A 33 -1.53 -3.45 14.45
CA GLU A 33 -0.91 -4.41 13.54
C GLU A 33 -1.87 -5.54 13.20
N ARG A 34 -2.51 -6.14 14.21
CA ARG A 34 -3.47 -7.24 14.00
C ARG A 34 -4.68 -6.79 13.18
N ARG A 35 -5.24 -5.61 13.46
CA ARG A 35 -6.31 -5.02 12.66
C ARG A 35 -5.87 -4.83 11.21
N ASN A 36 -4.67 -4.27 10.99
CA ASN A 36 -4.13 -4.06 9.64
C ASN A 36 -3.98 -5.37 8.88
N GLN A 37 -3.45 -6.39 9.53
CA GLN A 37 -3.29 -7.71 8.94
C GLN A 37 -4.66 -8.27 8.51
N LEU A 38 -5.66 -8.25 9.38
CA LEU A 38 -7.00 -8.74 9.07
C LEU A 38 -7.66 -7.93 7.94
N ALA A 39 -7.50 -6.61 7.93
CA ALA A 39 -8.00 -5.77 6.84
C ALA A 39 -7.31 -6.11 5.50
N ALA A 40 -6.00 -6.37 5.51
CA ALA A 40 -5.27 -6.78 4.31
C ALA A 40 -5.72 -8.16 3.82
N GLU A 41 -5.87 -9.14 4.72
CA GLU A 41 -6.39 -10.47 4.40
C GLU A 41 -7.82 -10.39 3.85
N ALA A 42 -8.66 -9.51 4.41
CA ALA A 42 -10.00 -9.28 3.92
C ALA A 42 -10.02 -8.76 2.47
N MET A 43 -9.20 -7.74 2.19
CA MET A 43 -9.08 -7.17 0.84
C MET A 43 -8.48 -8.17 -0.14
N GLN A 44 -7.49 -8.96 0.27
CA GLN A 44 -6.84 -9.95 -0.59
C GLN A 44 -7.83 -11.02 -1.08
N ALA A 45 -8.77 -11.44 -0.23
CA ALA A 45 -9.81 -12.38 -0.62
C ALA A 45 -10.73 -11.82 -1.72
N GLU A 46 -11.09 -10.53 -1.63
CA GLU A 46 -11.93 -9.87 -2.65
C GLU A 46 -11.14 -9.58 -3.94
N ILE A 47 -9.86 -9.20 -3.83
CA ILE A 47 -8.97 -9.06 -4.98
C ILE A 47 -8.89 -10.37 -5.75
N ALA A 48 -8.68 -11.49 -5.06
CA ALA A 48 -8.63 -12.81 -5.68
C ALA A 48 -9.95 -13.17 -6.39
N LEU A 49 -11.10 -12.84 -5.78
CA LEU A 49 -12.41 -13.03 -6.41
C LEU A 49 -12.55 -12.19 -7.70
N VAL A 50 -12.17 -10.92 -7.66
CA VAL A 50 -12.26 -10.00 -8.80
C VAL A 50 -11.30 -10.41 -9.91
N GLN A 51 -10.08 -10.86 -9.57
CA GLN A 51 -9.12 -11.41 -10.52
C GLN A 51 -9.65 -12.68 -11.19
N ALA A 52 -10.17 -13.63 -10.42
CA ALA A 52 -10.76 -14.85 -10.95
C ALA A 52 -11.95 -14.54 -11.89
N THR A 53 -12.78 -13.57 -11.52
CA THR A 53 -13.93 -13.14 -12.34
C THR A 53 -13.47 -12.52 -13.67
N ARG A 54 -12.41 -11.70 -13.65
CA ARG A 54 -11.82 -11.13 -14.88
C ARG A 54 -11.20 -12.21 -15.77
N MET A 55 -10.48 -13.16 -15.18
CA MET A 55 -9.92 -14.30 -15.91
C MET A 55 -10.99 -15.16 -16.59
N ASP A 56 -12.17 -15.32 -15.97
CA ASP A 56 -13.31 -16.03 -16.57
C ASP A 56 -13.92 -15.29 -17.77
N ILE A 57 -13.99 -13.96 -17.71
CA ILE A 57 -14.67 -13.14 -18.74
C ILE A 57 -13.74 -12.73 -19.89
N CYS A 58 -12.51 -12.32 -19.58
CA CYS A 58 -11.60 -11.73 -20.56
C CYS A 58 -10.15 -12.23 -20.40
N PRO A 59 -9.91 -13.56 -20.49
CA PRO A 59 -8.61 -14.16 -20.20
C PRO A 59 -7.46 -13.61 -21.07
N GLN A 60 -7.74 -13.07 -22.26
CA GLN A 60 -6.72 -12.42 -23.09
C GLN A 60 -6.30 -11.06 -22.53
N GLN A 61 -7.25 -10.22 -22.10
CA GLN A 61 -6.95 -8.87 -21.63
C GLN A 61 -6.23 -8.87 -20.28
N GLU A 62 -6.61 -9.77 -19.36
CA GLU A 62 -5.90 -9.88 -18.08
C GLU A 62 -4.44 -10.34 -18.28
N ARG A 63 -4.18 -11.31 -19.18
CA ARG A 63 -2.81 -11.74 -19.53
C ARG A 63 -1.98 -10.65 -20.22
N LEU A 64 -2.63 -9.78 -21.00
CA LEU A 64 -1.96 -8.62 -21.60
C LEU A 64 -1.62 -7.59 -20.52
N ALA A 65 -2.53 -7.35 -19.58
CA ALA A 65 -2.32 -6.43 -18.46
C ALA A 65 -1.20 -6.91 -17.53
N GLU A 66 -1.14 -8.21 -17.21
CA GLU A 66 -0.06 -8.80 -16.42
C GLU A 66 1.32 -8.59 -17.07
N ARG A 67 1.42 -8.79 -18.39
CA ARG A 67 2.66 -8.55 -19.15
C ARG A 67 3.04 -7.08 -19.15
N ALA A 68 2.10 -6.17 -19.37
CA ALA A 68 2.34 -4.73 -19.33
C ALA A 68 2.83 -4.29 -17.94
N ASN A 69 2.21 -4.79 -16.87
CA ASN A 69 2.62 -4.51 -15.49
C ASN A 69 4.02 -5.04 -15.19
N ALA A 70 4.36 -6.25 -15.66
CA ALA A 70 5.70 -6.83 -15.48
C ALA A 70 6.79 -5.99 -16.17
N GLN A 71 6.50 -5.42 -17.34
CA GLN A 71 7.43 -4.52 -18.04
C GLN A 71 7.66 -3.21 -17.28
N VAL A 72 6.61 -2.63 -16.68
CA VAL A 72 6.74 -1.44 -15.83
C VAL A 72 7.55 -1.74 -14.57
N GLN A 73 7.38 -2.92 -13.97
CA GLN A 73 8.17 -3.33 -12.82
C GLN A 73 9.63 -3.54 -13.16
N ALA A 74 9.93 -4.18 -14.31
CA ALA A 74 11.30 -4.34 -14.79
C ALA A 74 11.97 -2.99 -15.06
N SER A 75 11.27 -2.05 -15.69
CA SER A 75 11.81 -0.72 -15.99
C SER A 75 12.01 0.17 -14.76
N THR A 76 11.22 -0.04 -13.69
CA THR A 76 11.39 0.67 -12.41
C THR A 76 12.45 0.03 -11.51
N ALA A 77 12.74 -1.27 -11.67
CA ALA A 77 13.81 -1.96 -10.94
C ALA A 77 15.23 -1.56 -11.42
N ASP A 78 15.36 -1.16 -12.68
CA ASP A 78 16.62 -0.70 -13.28
C ASP A 78 16.92 0.80 -13.05
N GLN A 79 15.99 1.54 -12.41
CA GLN A 79 16.22 2.94 -12.02
C GLN A 79 16.71 3.02 -10.56
N PRO A 80 17.89 3.59 -10.26
CA PRO A 80 18.25 3.89 -8.89
C PRO A 80 17.23 4.88 -8.31
N SER A 81 16.53 4.42 -7.26
CA SER A 81 15.44 5.10 -6.57
C SER A 81 15.77 6.56 -6.23
N ALA A 82 15.36 7.49 -7.10
CA ALA A 82 15.43 8.92 -6.86
C ALA A 82 14.16 9.59 -7.39
N LEU A 83 13.01 9.36 -6.73
CA LEU A 83 11.84 10.23 -6.83
C LEU A 83 10.94 10.04 -5.58
N ALA A 84 11.43 10.48 -4.42
CA ALA A 84 10.56 11.16 -3.48
C ALA A 84 10.41 12.59 -4.00
N HIS A 85 9.26 12.95 -4.56
CA HIS A 85 8.94 14.35 -4.83
C HIS A 85 7.68 14.73 -4.02
N PRO A 86 7.77 15.73 -3.12
CA PRO A 86 6.59 16.31 -2.51
C PRO A 86 5.77 17.07 -3.56
N VAL A 87 4.44 17.01 -3.43
CA VAL A 87 3.48 17.73 -4.27
C VAL A 87 3.73 19.24 -4.13
N ALA A 88 4.42 19.83 -5.11
CA ALA A 88 4.55 21.27 -5.25
C ALA A 88 3.35 21.80 -6.04
N LYS A 89 2.72 22.83 -5.45
CA LYS A 89 1.58 23.59 -5.96
C LYS A 89 1.92 24.18 -7.34
N VAL A 90 1.08 23.95 -8.34
CA VAL A 90 1.22 24.50 -9.70
C VAL A 90 0.49 25.83 -9.79
N ASP A 91 1.14 26.82 -10.39
CA ASP A 91 0.54 28.02 -11.01
C ASP A 91 1.50 28.55 -12.12
N PRO A 92 1.03 29.31 -13.13
CA PRO A 92 1.16 28.89 -14.54
C PRO A 92 2.07 29.75 -15.44
N VAL A 93 2.39 29.14 -16.61
CA VAL A 93 2.64 29.73 -17.95
C VAL A 93 3.81 30.70 -18.10
N VAL A 94 4.87 30.23 -18.80
CA VAL A 94 5.62 31.04 -19.78
C VAL A 94 6.05 30.20 -20.98
N LYS A 95 5.52 30.61 -22.14
CA LYS A 95 6.01 30.59 -23.54
C LYS A 95 7.12 29.62 -23.98
N ALA A 96 6.79 28.89 -25.05
CA ALA A 96 7.70 28.13 -25.90
C ALA A 96 8.60 29.02 -26.77
N ASP A 97 9.81 28.54 -27.06
CA ASP A 97 10.35 28.37 -28.43
C ASP A 97 11.71 27.61 -28.41
N PRO A 98 12.16 27.01 -29.54
CA PRO A 98 12.68 25.63 -29.56
C PRO A 98 14.16 25.50 -29.98
N VAL A 99 14.89 24.50 -29.46
CA VAL A 99 16.10 23.98 -30.13
C VAL A 99 16.27 22.47 -29.88
N ALA A 100 16.27 21.74 -31.01
CA ALA A 100 16.98 20.51 -31.35
C ALA A 100 17.51 19.57 -30.25
N GLN A 101 17.15 18.29 -30.34
CA GLN A 101 17.98 17.26 -31.00
C GLN A 101 17.28 15.89 -30.93
N ALA A 102 17.10 15.26 -32.09
CA ALA A 102 16.59 13.92 -32.20
C ALA A 102 17.67 12.92 -31.75
N VAL A 103 17.46 12.30 -30.59
CA VAL A 103 18.11 11.03 -30.26
C VAL A 103 17.18 9.94 -30.79
N PRO A 104 17.62 9.06 -31.71
CA PRO A 104 16.88 7.87 -32.04
C PRO A 104 17.04 6.88 -30.88
N SER A 105 16.26 7.07 -29.82
CA SER A 105 16.07 6.05 -28.81
C SER A 105 15.19 4.97 -29.43
N ALA A 106 15.78 3.81 -29.67
CA ALA A 106 15.05 2.58 -29.93
C ALA A 106 14.00 2.44 -28.83
N GLN A 107 12.76 2.76 -29.16
CA GLN A 107 11.65 2.59 -28.24
C GLN A 107 11.55 1.07 -28.02
N PRO A 108 11.48 0.59 -26.76
CA PRO A 108 11.07 -0.80 -26.55
C PRO A 108 9.74 -0.95 -27.27
N GLU A 109 9.60 -1.97 -28.13
CA GLU A 109 8.34 -2.29 -28.81
C GLU A 109 7.24 -2.24 -27.74
N SER A 110 6.45 -1.16 -27.77
CA SER A 110 5.41 -0.96 -26.80
C SER A 110 4.47 -2.13 -26.97
N VAL A 111 4.23 -2.91 -25.92
CA VAL A 111 3.13 -3.87 -25.95
C VAL A 111 1.91 -3.08 -26.38
N ASP A 112 1.34 -3.46 -27.52
CA ASP A 112 0.09 -2.91 -28.02
C ASP A 112 -1.01 -3.34 -27.04
N PHE A 113 -1.09 -2.59 -25.94
CA PHE A 113 -2.00 -2.82 -24.83
C PHE A 113 -3.18 -1.86 -25.00
N ASP A 114 -4.28 -2.40 -25.48
CA ASP A 114 -5.53 -1.65 -25.59
C ASP A 114 -6.14 -1.43 -24.19
N TYR A 115 -5.81 -0.29 -23.60
CA TYR A 115 -6.37 0.15 -22.32
C TYR A 115 -7.90 0.26 -22.36
N THR A 116 -8.49 0.61 -23.51
CA THR A 116 -9.95 0.76 -23.64
C THR A 116 -10.63 -0.61 -23.54
N ALA A 117 -10.13 -1.60 -24.28
CA ALA A 117 -10.62 -2.97 -24.20
C ALA A 117 -10.45 -3.56 -22.78
N TYR A 118 -9.34 -3.25 -22.10
CA TYR A 118 -9.12 -3.71 -20.72
C TYR A 118 -10.08 -3.04 -19.72
N LEU A 119 -10.32 -1.74 -19.80
CA LEU A 119 -11.27 -1.03 -18.94
C LEU A 119 -12.70 -1.57 -19.10
N GLU A 120 -13.10 -1.84 -20.34
CA GLU A 120 -14.40 -2.42 -20.63
C GLU A 120 -14.53 -3.84 -20.04
N CYS A 121 -13.48 -4.66 -20.13
CA CYS A 121 -13.50 -5.94 -19.41
C CYS A 121 -13.69 -5.75 -17.89
N ARG A 122 -12.93 -4.84 -17.27
CA ARG A 122 -13.02 -4.61 -15.82
C ARG A 122 -14.43 -4.24 -15.40
N ARG A 123 -15.08 -3.34 -16.14
CA ARG A 123 -16.47 -2.95 -15.93
C ARG A 123 -17.42 -4.14 -16.00
N GLN A 124 -17.28 -4.99 -17.03
CA GLN A 124 -18.11 -6.20 -17.18
C GLN A 124 -17.92 -7.19 -16.01
N ALA A 125 -16.68 -7.36 -15.54
CA ALA A 125 -16.39 -8.21 -14.39
C ALA A 125 -17.01 -7.68 -13.10
N GLU A 126 -16.92 -6.36 -12.85
CA GLU A 126 -17.54 -5.70 -11.70
C GLU A 126 -19.07 -5.83 -11.74
N GLU A 127 -19.70 -5.62 -12.89
CA GLU A 127 -21.14 -5.82 -13.07
C GLU A 127 -21.58 -7.27 -12.85
N ARG A 128 -20.84 -8.24 -13.38
CA ARG A 128 -21.16 -9.67 -13.18
C ARG A 128 -21.07 -10.03 -11.70
N LEU A 129 -20.05 -9.53 -11.01
CA LEU A 129 -19.87 -9.78 -9.58
C LEU A 129 -21.04 -9.20 -8.78
N GLN A 130 -21.41 -7.95 -9.03
CA GLN A 130 -22.55 -7.29 -8.35
C GLN A 130 -23.89 -7.97 -8.61
N ARG A 131 -24.13 -8.48 -9.82
CA ARG A 131 -25.39 -9.18 -10.16
C ARG A 131 -25.47 -10.61 -9.62
N SER A 132 -24.34 -11.29 -9.47
CA SER A 132 -24.29 -12.73 -9.17
C SER A 132 -23.98 -13.07 -7.72
N ARG A 133 -23.42 -12.13 -6.95
CA ARG A 133 -22.97 -12.37 -5.57
C ARG A 133 -23.78 -11.55 -4.59
N THR A 134 -24.21 -12.19 -3.52
CA THR A 134 -24.80 -11.50 -2.37
C THR A 134 -23.70 -10.81 -1.57
N ILE A 135 -23.99 -9.60 -1.10
CA ILE A 135 -23.13 -8.89 -0.13
C ILE A 135 -23.20 -9.64 1.20
N LEU A 136 -22.04 -10.09 1.70
CA LEU A 136 -21.96 -10.83 2.98
C LEU A 136 -21.64 -9.92 4.16
N TYR A 137 -21.00 -8.78 3.90
CA TYR A 137 -20.69 -7.78 4.91
C TYR A 137 -20.32 -6.44 4.27
N THR A 138 -20.63 -5.36 4.97
CA THR A 138 -20.12 -4.01 4.68
C THR A 138 -19.39 -3.51 5.91
N ASN A 139 -18.11 -3.17 5.77
CA ASN A 139 -17.32 -2.69 6.92
C ASN A 139 -17.65 -1.24 7.29
N GLN A 140 -17.08 -0.75 8.39
CA GLN A 140 -17.24 0.63 8.88
C GLN A 140 -16.74 1.69 7.88
N ARG A 141 -15.94 1.31 6.88
CA ARG A 141 -15.46 2.20 5.80
C ARG A 141 -16.36 2.16 4.56
N GLY A 142 -17.46 1.42 4.58
CA GLY A 142 -18.40 1.28 3.46
C GLY A 142 -17.94 0.31 2.36
N PHE A 143 -16.87 -0.45 2.57
CA PHE A 143 -16.42 -1.46 1.60
C PHE A 143 -17.25 -2.75 1.74
N THR A 144 -17.67 -3.30 0.61
CA THR A 144 -18.51 -4.50 0.52
C THR A 144 -17.68 -5.75 0.27
N PHE A 145 -17.97 -6.81 1.02
CA PHE A 145 -17.29 -8.10 0.93
C PHE A 145 -18.27 -9.17 0.42
N TYR A 146 -17.86 -9.89 -0.62
CA TYR A 146 -18.65 -10.94 -1.27
C TYR A 146 -18.12 -12.34 -0.96
N THR A 147 -16.89 -12.44 -0.45
CA THR A 147 -16.30 -13.72 -0.02
C THR A 147 -16.53 -13.96 1.47
N VAL A 148 -16.70 -15.23 1.84
CA VAL A 148 -16.89 -15.62 3.25
C VAL A 148 -15.67 -15.23 4.10
N ASN A 149 -14.46 -15.47 3.58
CA ASN A 149 -13.22 -15.12 4.25
C ASN A 149 -13.05 -13.60 4.37
N GLY A 150 -13.31 -12.85 3.29
CA GLY A 150 -13.26 -11.39 3.29
C GLY A 150 -14.20 -10.78 4.34
N ALA A 151 -15.45 -11.21 4.34
CA ALA A 151 -16.45 -10.77 5.30
C ALA A 151 -16.09 -11.12 6.76
N ARG A 152 -15.52 -12.31 7.00
CA ARG A 152 -15.06 -12.71 8.34
C ARG A 152 -13.93 -11.82 8.83
N PHE A 153 -12.86 -11.68 8.05
CA PHE A 153 -11.70 -10.89 8.44
C PHE A 153 -12.04 -9.41 8.60
N ALA A 154 -12.92 -8.87 7.75
CA ALA A 154 -13.41 -7.51 7.87
C ALA A 154 -14.19 -7.26 9.17
N ARG A 155 -15.08 -8.19 9.57
CA ARG A 155 -15.78 -8.10 10.87
C ARG A 155 -14.81 -8.10 12.05
N GLU A 156 -13.81 -8.98 12.01
CA GLU A 156 -12.79 -9.03 13.06
C GLU A 156 -11.95 -7.75 13.10
N ALA A 157 -11.56 -7.21 11.95
CA ALA A 157 -10.83 -5.95 11.85
C ALA A 157 -11.65 -4.78 12.42
N ASP A 158 -12.94 -4.69 12.08
CA ASP A 158 -13.84 -3.67 12.63
C ASP A 158 -14.02 -3.81 14.14
N GLY A 159 -14.09 -5.05 14.64
CA GLY A 159 -14.11 -5.32 16.08
C GLY A 159 -12.84 -4.83 16.80
N LEU A 160 -11.66 -5.01 16.19
CA LEU A 160 -10.40 -4.48 16.72
C LEU A 160 -10.32 -2.96 16.61
N GLN A 161 -10.88 -2.36 15.55
CA GLN A 161 -10.95 -0.90 15.40
C GLN A 161 -11.75 -0.26 16.54
N LEU A 162 -12.85 -0.88 16.96
CA LEU A 162 -13.62 -0.42 18.13
C LEU A 162 -12.79 -0.48 19.41
N ARG A 163 -12.05 -1.57 19.65
CA ARG A 163 -11.17 -1.69 20.82
C ARG A 163 -10.04 -0.67 20.81
N LEU A 164 -9.41 -0.46 19.66
CA LEU A 164 -8.39 0.58 19.48
C LEU A 164 -8.94 1.96 19.85
N SER A 165 -10.13 2.30 19.35
CA SER A 165 -10.73 3.61 19.67
C SER A 165 -11.10 3.76 21.16
N ALA A 166 -11.49 2.67 21.82
CA ALA A 166 -11.82 2.68 23.24
C ALA A 166 -10.59 2.78 24.15
N SER A 167 -9.50 2.09 23.80
CA SER A 167 -8.34 1.90 24.67
C SER A 167 -7.15 2.80 24.33
N CYS A 168 -6.99 3.22 23.07
CA CYS A 168 -5.75 3.84 22.59
C CYS A 168 -5.89 5.30 22.15
N ASP A 169 -7.11 5.77 21.86
CA ASP A 169 -7.33 7.15 21.41
C ASP A 169 -7.54 8.13 22.58
N ARG A 170 -7.69 7.64 23.82
CA ARG A 170 -7.83 8.48 25.02
C ARG A 170 -6.51 9.02 25.58
N GLU A 171 -5.37 8.41 25.24
CA GLU A 171 -4.05 8.79 25.79
C GLU A 171 -3.31 9.87 24.96
N GLY A 172 -3.89 10.32 23.84
CA GLY A 172 -3.28 11.31 22.94
C GLY A 172 -3.86 12.72 22.98
N GLY A 173 -4.74 13.02 23.96
CA GLY A 173 -5.47 14.27 24.04
C GLY A 173 -5.50 14.88 25.43
N SER A 174 -4.44 15.61 25.80
CA SER A 174 -4.46 16.76 26.71
C SER A 174 -3.20 17.58 26.50
#